data_AF-A0A073CGC7-F1
#
_entry.id   AF-A0A073CGC7-F1
#
_cell.length_a   1.000
_cell.length_b   1.000
_cell.length_c   1.000
_cell.angle_alpha   90.00
_cell.angle_beta   90.00
_cell.angle_gamma   90.00
#
_symmetry.space_group_name_H-M   'P 1'
#
loop_
_entity.id
_entity.type
_entity.pdbx_description
1 polymer ?
#
loop_
_entity_poly.entity_id
_entity_poly.type
_entity_poly.pdbx_seq_one_letter_code
_entity_poly.pdbx_strand_id
1 'polypeptide(L)'
;MFDNPGLISVCVVGDGEAETGALATAWHSNKFINPIRDGAVLPVLHLNGYKIANPTILSRISHEELEALFKGYGYKPYFVEGCDPALMHQKMADILETAISEIKAIQAEARSTGIAKRPLWPMIVLRSPKGWTGPTEVNGHKVEGFWRSHQVPMADVTTNPTHLKLLEDWMRSYKPEELFDANGRLIPELKTLAPQGTKRMSASPHANGGVLRKDLRLSDFRDYGVPVEYPGKSEVENTNPLGKFLRDVMRNNLQNFRVFGPDETASNRLNAIYEVSKKTWMGDFLPEDLDGSELATDGRLMEILSEHTLEGWLEGYLLTGRHGFFHTYEAFAENMPFADNSFDLVHTSAALHEMNPEQLQQILNEVYRVLKREGFLPWLISIPRLIRYFGRG
;
A
#
# COMPACT_ATOMS: atom_id res chain seq x y z
N MET A 1 -3.65 -5.58 5.06
CA MET A 1 -3.21 -6.92 5.53
C MET A 1 -2.65 -6.89 6.95
N PHE A 2 -1.88 -5.86 7.34
CA PHE A 2 -1.39 -5.73 8.72
C PHE A 2 -2.51 -5.85 9.75
N ASP A 3 -2.27 -6.65 10.79
CA ASP A 3 -3.18 -6.96 11.90
C ASP A 3 -4.54 -7.52 11.49
N ASN A 4 -4.60 -8.10 10.29
CA ASN A 4 -5.81 -8.68 9.74
C ASN A 4 -5.56 -10.12 9.28
N PRO A 5 -5.44 -11.08 10.23
CA PRO A 5 -4.90 -12.41 9.97
C PRO A 5 -5.74 -13.25 8.98
N GLY A 6 -7.02 -12.92 8.83
CA GLY A 6 -7.93 -13.60 7.90
C GLY A 6 -7.97 -13.00 6.50
N LEU A 7 -7.32 -11.86 6.26
CA LEU A 7 -7.39 -11.14 4.98
C LEU A 7 -6.26 -11.56 4.05
N ILE A 8 -6.61 -11.93 2.81
CA ILE A 8 -5.67 -12.05 1.70
C ILE A 8 -5.98 -10.94 0.70
N SER A 9 -5.00 -10.08 0.44
CA SER A 9 -5.09 -9.02 -0.57
C SER A 9 -4.47 -9.53 -1.87
N VAL A 10 -5.27 -9.69 -2.92
CA VAL A 10 -4.76 -9.99 -4.27
C VAL A 10 -4.43 -8.66 -4.95
N CYS A 11 -3.15 -8.38 -5.20
CA CYS A 11 -2.69 -7.12 -5.74
C CYS A 11 -2.23 -7.32 -7.19
N VAL A 12 -3.03 -6.86 -8.16
CA VAL A 12 -2.65 -6.88 -9.57
C VAL A 12 -1.78 -5.68 -9.87
N VAL A 13 -0.57 -5.93 -10.34
CA VAL A 13 0.48 -4.95 -10.56
C VAL A 13 0.75 -4.84 -12.06
N GLY A 14 0.65 -3.64 -12.63
CA GLY A 14 1.00 -3.43 -14.03
C GLY A 14 2.50 -3.59 -14.26
N ASP A 15 2.92 -4.24 -15.34
CA ASP A 15 4.34 -4.33 -15.70
C ASP A 15 4.99 -2.97 -16.02
N GLY A 16 4.23 -2.01 -16.54
CA GLY A 16 4.68 -0.62 -16.66
C GLY A 16 4.72 0.13 -15.33
N GLU A 17 3.80 -0.18 -14.42
CA GLU A 17 3.76 0.36 -13.05
C GLU A 17 5.01 -0.10 -12.27
N ALA A 18 5.43 -1.36 -12.49
CA ALA A 18 6.59 -1.98 -11.84
C ALA A 18 7.93 -1.30 -12.14
N GLU A 19 7.97 -0.40 -13.12
CA GLU A 19 9.14 0.44 -13.41
C GLU A 19 9.23 1.67 -12.51
N THR A 20 8.17 2.01 -11.76
CA THR A 20 8.18 3.15 -10.84
C THR A 20 9.01 2.86 -9.59
N GLY A 21 9.67 3.89 -9.06
CA GLY A 21 10.49 3.76 -7.86
C GLY A 21 9.70 3.26 -6.65
N ALA A 22 8.49 3.77 -6.45
CA ALA A 22 7.60 3.38 -5.35
C ALA A 22 7.26 1.88 -5.39
N LEU A 23 6.91 1.33 -6.57
CA LEU A 23 6.56 -0.08 -6.67
C LEU A 23 7.79 -0.99 -6.62
N ALA A 24 8.92 -0.57 -7.20
CA ALA A 24 10.18 -1.32 -7.12
C ALA A 24 10.61 -1.56 -5.66
N THR A 25 10.44 -0.57 -4.78
CA THR A 25 10.74 -0.72 -3.34
C THR A 25 9.62 -1.45 -2.58
N ALA A 26 8.34 -1.31 -2.98
CA ALA A 26 7.22 -1.94 -2.30
C ALA A 26 7.29 -3.48 -2.26
N TRP A 27 8.02 -4.12 -3.18
CA TRP A 27 8.34 -5.56 -3.14
C TRP A 27 9.04 -5.99 -1.83
N HIS A 28 9.66 -5.05 -1.11
CA HIS A 28 10.27 -5.30 0.20
C HIS A 28 9.28 -5.44 1.37
N SER A 29 8.00 -5.17 1.16
CA SER A 29 6.96 -5.26 2.21
C SER A 29 6.85 -6.65 2.86
N ASN A 30 7.22 -7.72 2.15
CA ASN A 30 7.21 -9.08 2.68
C ASN A 30 8.19 -9.32 3.85
N LYS A 31 9.15 -8.41 4.09
CA LYS A 31 10.08 -8.42 5.24
C LYS A 31 9.46 -7.83 6.51
N PHE A 32 8.21 -7.35 6.42
CA PHE A 32 7.50 -6.70 7.52
C PHE A 32 6.15 -7.37 7.83
N ILE A 33 5.81 -8.47 7.13
CA ILE A 33 4.57 -9.22 7.34
C ILE A 33 4.86 -10.41 8.24
N ASN A 34 4.24 -10.44 9.42
CA ASN A 34 4.31 -11.57 10.35
C ASN A 34 3.13 -12.53 10.11
N PRO A 35 3.37 -13.78 9.64
CA PRO A 35 2.31 -14.72 9.28
C PRO A 35 1.41 -15.15 10.46
N ILE A 36 1.84 -14.92 11.70
CA ILE A 36 1.03 -15.21 12.89
C ILE A 36 -0.14 -14.24 12.97
N ARG A 37 0.14 -12.93 12.89
CA ARG A 37 -0.84 -11.88 13.21
C ARG A 37 -1.41 -11.18 11.97
N ASP A 38 -0.61 -11.11 10.92
CA ASP A 38 -0.96 -10.35 9.72
C ASP A 38 -1.66 -11.29 8.73
N GLY A 39 -2.37 -10.67 7.79
CA GLY A 39 -2.89 -11.34 6.62
C GLY A 39 -1.77 -11.71 5.64
N ALA A 40 -2.13 -11.86 4.38
CA ALA A 40 -1.15 -12.06 3.30
C ALA A 40 -1.45 -11.16 2.12
N VAL A 41 -0.44 -10.96 1.28
CA VAL A 41 -0.58 -10.37 -0.04
C VAL A 41 -0.25 -11.45 -1.05
N LEU A 42 -1.07 -11.60 -2.08
CA LEU A 42 -0.76 -12.37 -3.27
C LEU A 42 -0.57 -11.40 -4.43
N PRO A 43 0.68 -11.00 -4.75
CA PRO A 43 0.93 -10.15 -5.89
C PRO A 43 0.73 -10.92 -7.20
N VAL A 44 0.12 -10.26 -8.18
CA VAL A 44 -0.02 -10.74 -9.55
C VAL A 44 0.62 -9.70 -10.46
N LEU A 45 1.86 -9.95 -10.90
CA LEU A 45 2.49 -9.12 -11.92
C LEU A 45 1.82 -9.39 -13.27
N HIS A 46 1.04 -8.43 -13.74
CA HIS A 46 0.37 -8.48 -15.03
C HIS A 46 1.34 -8.06 -16.14
N LEU A 47 2.06 -9.05 -16.66
CA LEU A 47 3.13 -8.91 -17.63
C LEU A 47 2.58 -8.98 -19.05
N ASN A 48 1.83 -7.95 -19.44
CA ASN A 48 1.19 -7.89 -20.75
C ASN A 48 2.08 -7.39 -21.89
N GLY A 49 3.30 -6.95 -21.56
CA GLY A 49 4.37 -6.65 -22.49
C GLY A 49 4.54 -5.18 -22.82
N TYR A 50 3.57 -4.32 -22.48
CA TYR A 50 3.56 -2.92 -22.95
C TYR A 50 2.92 -1.94 -21.96
N LYS A 51 3.48 -0.73 -21.91
CA LYS A 51 2.89 0.46 -21.26
C LYS A 51 2.15 1.33 -22.28
N ILE A 52 2.18 2.65 -22.18
CA ILE A 52 1.39 3.55 -23.05
C ILE A 52 1.84 3.43 -24.52
N ALA A 53 3.13 3.60 -24.78
CA ALA A 53 3.69 3.63 -26.13
C ALA A 53 5.05 2.90 -26.23
N ASN A 54 5.34 2.04 -25.27
CA ASN A 54 6.63 1.34 -25.14
C ASN A 54 6.42 -0.07 -24.62
N PRO A 55 7.37 -1.00 -24.89
CA PRO A 55 7.44 -2.22 -24.11
C PRO A 55 7.80 -1.95 -22.65
N THR A 56 7.64 -2.96 -21.79
CA THR A 56 8.00 -2.86 -20.36
C THR A 56 9.32 -3.59 -20.09
N ILE A 57 10.14 -3.08 -19.15
CA ILE A 57 11.47 -3.64 -18.83
C ILE A 57 11.35 -5.12 -18.45
N LEU A 58 10.47 -5.42 -17.49
CA LEU A 58 10.30 -6.79 -16.98
C LEU A 58 9.76 -7.77 -18.03
N SER A 59 9.12 -7.29 -19.10
CA SER A 59 8.65 -8.15 -20.20
C SER A 59 9.74 -8.50 -21.21
N ARG A 60 10.89 -7.81 -21.16
CA ARG A 60 11.99 -7.93 -22.14
C ARG A 60 13.27 -8.53 -21.58
N ILE A 61 13.37 -8.70 -20.27
CA ILE A 61 14.41 -9.53 -19.64
C ILE A 61 14.07 -11.01 -19.78
N SER A 62 15.05 -11.89 -19.55
CA SER A 62 14.84 -13.33 -19.66
C SER A 62 13.89 -13.85 -18.56
N HIS A 63 13.38 -15.06 -18.77
CA HIS A 63 12.57 -15.73 -17.73
C HIS A 63 13.40 -15.95 -16.46
N GLU A 64 14.66 -16.36 -16.64
CA GLU A 64 15.60 -16.65 -15.57
C GLU A 64 15.95 -15.40 -14.76
N GLU A 65 16.16 -14.26 -15.42
CA GLU A 65 16.41 -12.98 -14.75
C GLU A 65 15.20 -12.54 -13.92
N LEU A 66 13.98 -12.67 -14.47
CA LEU A 66 12.76 -12.31 -13.76
C LEU A 66 12.49 -13.23 -12.56
N GLU A 67 12.72 -14.54 -12.73
CA GLU A 67 12.61 -15.51 -11.65
C GLU A 67 13.63 -15.23 -10.53
N ALA A 68 14.89 -14.97 -10.90
CA ALA A 68 15.95 -14.64 -9.97
C ALA A 68 15.67 -13.34 -9.20
N LEU A 69 15.13 -12.31 -9.87
CA LEU A 69 14.74 -11.05 -9.25
C LEU A 69 13.70 -11.26 -8.13
N PHE A 70 12.60 -11.96 -8.41
CA PHE A 70 11.54 -12.16 -7.42
C PHE A 70 11.93 -13.14 -6.32
N LYS A 71 12.75 -14.15 -6.62
CA LYS A 71 13.39 -14.98 -5.59
C LYS A 71 14.29 -14.13 -4.69
N GLY A 72 15.06 -13.21 -5.27
CA GLY A 72 15.90 -12.25 -4.55
C GLY A 72 15.09 -11.32 -3.63
N TYR A 73 13.88 -10.92 -4.05
CA TYR A 73 12.95 -10.19 -3.18
C TYR A 73 12.30 -11.04 -2.08
N GLY A 74 12.47 -12.36 -2.09
CA GLY A 74 11.89 -13.27 -1.10
C GLY A 74 10.48 -13.75 -1.46
N TYR A 75 10.17 -13.86 -2.76
CA TYR A 75 8.95 -14.49 -3.25
C TYR A 75 9.22 -15.85 -3.91
N LYS A 76 8.17 -16.66 -4.01
CA LYS A 76 8.11 -17.85 -4.85
C LYS A 76 7.28 -17.52 -6.10
N PRO A 77 7.92 -17.22 -7.25
CA PRO A 77 7.19 -16.85 -8.46
C PRO A 77 6.55 -18.08 -9.12
N TYR A 78 5.28 -17.95 -9.49
CA TYR A 78 4.53 -18.89 -10.31
C TYR A 78 4.18 -18.24 -11.65
N PHE A 79 4.55 -18.89 -12.75
CA PHE A 79 4.32 -18.36 -14.09
C PHE A 79 3.05 -18.92 -14.71
N VAL A 80 2.12 -18.03 -15.06
CA VAL A 80 0.90 -18.35 -15.82
C VAL A 80 1.02 -17.67 -17.17
N GLU A 81 1.29 -18.45 -18.22
CA GLU A 81 1.71 -17.94 -19.52
C GLU A 81 0.91 -18.55 -20.67
N GLY A 82 0.46 -17.69 -21.60
CA GLY A 82 -0.25 -18.11 -22.80
C GLY A 82 -1.24 -17.07 -23.34
N CYS A 83 -1.91 -17.44 -24.42
CA CYS A 83 -2.93 -16.61 -25.07
C CYS A 83 -4.23 -17.38 -25.39
N ASP A 84 -4.27 -18.70 -25.19
CA ASP A 84 -5.50 -19.48 -25.34
C ASP A 84 -6.36 -19.38 -24.06
N PRO A 85 -7.58 -18.83 -24.10
CA PRO A 85 -8.37 -18.63 -22.89
C PRO A 85 -8.69 -19.93 -22.14
N ALA A 86 -9.04 -21.02 -22.83
CA ALA A 86 -9.42 -22.27 -22.20
C ALA A 86 -8.27 -22.89 -21.41
N LEU A 87 -7.05 -22.89 -21.98
CA LEU A 87 -5.84 -23.34 -21.30
C LEU A 87 -5.45 -22.40 -20.16
N MET A 88 -5.56 -21.09 -20.36
CA MET A 88 -5.23 -20.09 -19.34
C MET A 88 -6.17 -20.14 -18.15
N HIS A 89 -7.46 -20.45 -18.34
CA HIS A 89 -8.41 -20.65 -17.24
C HIS A 89 -7.97 -21.78 -16.31
N GLN A 90 -7.59 -22.94 -16.86
CA GLN A 90 -7.13 -24.08 -16.06
C GLN A 90 -5.82 -23.76 -15.34
N LYS A 91 -4.82 -23.22 -16.06
CA LYS A 91 -3.54 -22.81 -15.45
C LYS A 91 -3.73 -21.81 -14.30
N MET A 92 -4.57 -20.80 -14.50
CA MET A 92 -4.80 -19.78 -13.47
C MET A 92 -5.54 -20.37 -12.27
N ALA A 93 -6.52 -21.25 -12.49
CA ALA A 93 -7.23 -21.92 -11.40
C ALA A 93 -6.29 -22.77 -10.54
N ASP A 94 -5.46 -23.60 -11.18
CA ASP A 94 -4.49 -24.47 -10.50
C ASP A 94 -3.46 -23.67 -9.69
N ILE A 95 -2.91 -22.60 -10.27
CA ILE A 95 -1.92 -21.75 -9.61
C ILE A 95 -2.54 -20.90 -8.49
N LEU A 96 -3.76 -20.40 -8.65
CA LEU A 96 -4.46 -19.69 -7.58
C LEU A 96 -4.73 -20.63 -6.39
N GLU A 97 -5.23 -21.83 -6.62
CA GLU A 97 -5.46 -22.81 -5.54
C GLU A 97 -4.16 -23.17 -4.83
N THR A 98 -3.09 -23.40 -5.58
CA THR A 98 -1.75 -23.68 -5.04
C THR A 98 -1.25 -22.51 -4.18
N ALA A 99 -1.25 -21.30 -4.71
CA ALA A 99 -0.74 -20.12 -4.01
C ALA A 99 -1.53 -19.81 -2.73
N ILE A 100 -2.86 -19.90 -2.78
CA ILE A 100 -3.72 -19.67 -1.61
C ILE A 100 -3.54 -20.78 -0.56
N SER A 101 -3.42 -22.04 -0.99
CA SER A 101 -3.16 -23.16 -0.08
C SER A 101 -1.80 -23.04 0.61
N GLU A 102 -0.76 -22.63 -0.12
CA GLU A 102 0.56 -22.36 0.48
C GLU A 102 0.54 -21.19 1.46
N ILE A 103 -0.13 -20.08 1.13
CA ILE A 103 -0.33 -18.95 2.06
C ILE A 103 -0.98 -19.42 3.35
N LYS A 104 -2.05 -20.23 3.24
CA LYS A 104 -2.76 -20.77 4.42
C LYS A 104 -1.91 -21.74 5.21
N ALA A 105 -1.09 -22.57 4.55
CA ALA A 105 -0.18 -23.50 5.21
C ALA A 105 0.90 -22.75 6.01
N ILE A 106 1.52 -21.73 5.41
CA ILE A 106 2.48 -20.83 6.08
C ILE A 106 1.86 -20.21 7.33
N GLN A 107 0.65 -19.65 7.19
CA GLN A 107 -0.06 -19.03 8.30
C GLN A 107 -0.43 -20.05 9.39
N ALA A 108 -0.90 -21.24 9.00
CA ALA A 108 -1.26 -22.29 9.93
C ALA A 108 -0.04 -22.78 10.75
N GLU A 109 1.09 -23.04 10.09
CA GLU A 109 2.34 -23.45 10.73
C GLU A 109 2.84 -22.38 11.71
N ALA A 110 2.91 -21.12 11.27
CA ALA A 110 3.38 -20.03 12.12
C ALA A 110 2.48 -19.86 13.34
N ARG A 111 1.15 -19.95 13.18
CA ARG A 111 0.17 -19.80 14.26
C ARG A 111 0.17 -21.00 15.22
N SER A 112 0.35 -22.22 14.73
CA SER A 112 0.36 -23.42 15.58
C SER A 112 1.66 -23.55 16.38
N THR A 113 2.79 -23.14 15.78
CA THR A 113 4.10 -23.21 16.44
C THR A 113 4.39 -21.99 17.31
N GLY A 114 3.74 -20.85 17.03
CA GLY A 114 4.06 -19.56 17.62
C GLY A 114 5.38 -18.96 17.09
N ILE A 115 6.00 -19.58 16.07
CA ILE A 115 7.29 -19.14 15.53
C ILE A 115 7.05 -18.35 14.24
N ALA A 116 7.32 -17.05 14.31
CA ALA A 116 7.23 -16.15 13.15
C ALA A 116 8.49 -16.28 12.28
N LYS A 117 8.42 -17.09 11.22
CA LYS A 117 9.46 -17.20 10.18
C LYS A 117 9.03 -16.48 8.92
N ARG A 118 9.98 -15.86 8.23
CA ARG A 118 9.74 -15.28 6.90
C ARG A 118 9.75 -16.38 5.83
N PRO A 119 8.63 -16.64 5.15
CA PRO A 119 8.59 -17.60 4.05
C PRO A 119 9.03 -16.94 2.73
N LEU A 120 9.20 -17.75 1.70
CA LEU A 120 9.08 -17.27 0.32
C LEU A 120 7.59 -17.16 -0.02
N TRP A 121 7.05 -15.95 0.05
CA TRP A 121 5.62 -15.73 -0.21
C TRP A 121 5.27 -16.02 -1.68
N PRO A 122 4.16 -16.73 -1.97
CA PRO A 122 3.71 -16.92 -3.34
C PRO A 122 3.46 -15.59 -4.06
N MET A 123 3.88 -15.51 -5.32
CA MET A 123 3.48 -14.46 -6.24
C MET A 123 3.25 -15.04 -7.63
N ILE A 124 2.40 -14.40 -8.43
CA ILE A 124 2.06 -14.87 -9.78
C ILE A 124 2.61 -13.89 -10.80
N VAL A 125 3.32 -14.41 -11.80
CA VAL A 125 3.65 -13.69 -13.03
C VAL A 125 2.67 -14.13 -14.10
N LEU A 126 1.73 -13.25 -14.45
CA LEU A 126 0.73 -13.48 -15.50
C LEU A 126 1.23 -12.90 -16.81
N ARG A 127 1.71 -13.74 -17.74
CA ARG A 127 2.07 -13.34 -19.10
C ARG A 127 0.91 -13.61 -20.06
N SER A 128 0.18 -12.56 -20.41
CA SER A 128 -0.95 -12.60 -21.37
C SER A 128 -0.87 -11.41 -22.33
N PRO A 129 -1.34 -11.51 -23.59
CA PRO A 129 -1.24 -10.40 -24.53
C PRO A 129 -1.96 -9.13 -24.03
N LYS A 130 -1.37 -7.94 -24.20
CA LYS A 130 -2.11 -6.69 -23.99
C LYS A 130 -3.27 -6.57 -24.98
N GLY A 131 -4.45 -6.17 -24.53
CA GLY A 131 -5.65 -6.14 -25.36
C GLY A 131 -6.19 -7.52 -25.73
N TRP A 132 -5.90 -8.53 -24.91
CA TRP A 132 -6.25 -9.93 -25.13
C TRP A 132 -7.71 -10.10 -25.54
N THR A 133 -7.96 -10.92 -26.56
CA THR A 133 -9.28 -11.18 -27.18
C THR A 133 -9.87 -10.02 -27.99
N GLY A 134 -9.17 -8.88 -28.03
CA GLY A 134 -9.51 -7.74 -28.87
C GLY A 134 -9.11 -7.93 -30.34
N PRO A 135 -9.33 -6.89 -31.17
CA PRO A 135 -8.89 -6.92 -32.57
C PRO A 135 -7.38 -7.14 -32.67
N THR A 136 -6.98 -8.09 -33.51
CA THR A 136 -5.56 -8.39 -33.76
C THR A 136 -4.87 -7.28 -34.55
N GLU A 137 -5.60 -6.65 -35.47
CA GLU A 137 -5.14 -5.59 -36.35
C GLU A 137 -6.23 -4.55 -36.60
N VAL A 138 -5.83 -3.27 -36.68
CA VAL A 138 -6.69 -2.16 -37.11
C VAL A 138 -5.92 -1.33 -38.13
N ASN A 139 -6.50 -1.07 -39.31
CA ASN A 139 -5.87 -0.28 -40.38
C ASN A 139 -4.46 -0.77 -40.78
N GLY A 140 -4.19 -2.08 -40.86
CA GLY A 140 -2.85 -2.59 -41.20
C GLY A 140 -1.84 -2.55 -40.05
N HIS A 141 -2.27 -2.19 -38.84
CA HIS A 141 -1.40 -2.09 -37.67
C HIS A 141 -1.80 -3.08 -36.57
N LYS A 142 -0.82 -3.83 -36.07
CA LYS A 142 -0.98 -4.74 -34.92
C LYS A 142 -1.53 -3.99 -33.69
N VAL A 143 -2.55 -4.58 -33.06
CA VAL A 143 -3.22 -4.05 -31.85
C VAL A 143 -3.11 -5.02 -30.68
N GLU A 144 -3.65 -6.24 -30.79
CA GLU A 144 -3.49 -7.26 -29.74
C GLU A 144 -2.02 -7.65 -29.56
N GLY A 145 -1.59 -7.78 -28.30
CA GLY A 145 -0.21 -8.03 -27.92
C GLY A 145 0.70 -6.86 -28.28
N PHE A 146 0.16 -5.63 -28.33
CA PHE A 146 0.91 -4.43 -28.67
C PHE A 146 0.39 -3.19 -27.92
N TRP A 147 1.22 -2.14 -27.80
CA TRP A 147 0.88 -0.93 -27.03
C TRP A 147 -0.35 -0.18 -27.55
N ARG A 148 -0.68 -0.32 -28.83
CA ARG A 148 -1.85 0.33 -29.47
C ARG A 148 -3.19 -0.08 -28.86
N SER A 149 -3.25 -1.20 -28.14
CA SER A 149 -4.43 -1.62 -27.38
C SER A 149 -4.63 -0.88 -26.04
N HIS A 150 -3.75 0.05 -25.67
CA HIS A 150 -3.75 0.66 -24.34
C HIS A 150 -4.96 1.56 -24.05
N GLN A 151 -5.36 2.40 -25.00
CA GLN A 151 -6.53 3.26 -24.87
C GLN A 151 -7.67 2.72 -25.74
N VAL A 152 -8.00 3.43 -26.82
CA VAL A 152 -9.08 3.07 -27.72
C VAL A 152 -8.46 2.51 -29.01
N PRO A 153 -8.63 1.21 -29.31
CA PRO A 153 -8.03 0.60 -30.50
C PRO A 153 -8.65 1.08 -31.82
N MET A 154 -9.88 1.66 -31.79
CA MET A 154 -10.62 2.17 -32.94
C MET A 154 -11.34 3.48 -32.56
N ALA A 155 -10.80 4.65 -32.92
CA ALA A 155 -11.32 5.94 -32.47
C ALA A 155 -12.54 6.45 -33.26
N ASP A 156 -12.67 6.06 -34.54
CA ASP A 156 -13.61 6.70 -35.49
C ASP A 156 -14.87 5.86 -35.75
N VAL A 157 -15.34 5.09 -34.77
CA VAL A 157 -16.48 4.16 -34.95
C VAL A 157 -17.80 4.83 -35.34
N THR A 158 -17.93 6.14 -35.11
CA THR A 158 -19.14 6.92 -35.46
C THR A 158 -19.13 7.42 -36.90
N THR A 159 -17.96 7.60 -37.51
CA THR A 159 -17.78 8.19 -38.84
C THR A 159 -17.18 7.21 -39.86
N ASN A 160 -16.63 6.09 -39.41
CA ASN A 160 -16.00 5.07 -40.23
C ASN A 160 -16.78 3.74 -40.17
N PRO A 161 -17.56 3.39 -41.21
CA PRO A 161 -18.33 2.15 -41.27
C PRO A 161 -17.48 0.87 -41.10
N THR A 162 -16.22 0.89 -41.55
CA THR A 162 -15.31 -0.25 -41.38
C THR A 162 -14.92 -0.45 -39.92
N HIS A 163 -14.67 0.63 -39.18
CA HIS A 163 -14.38 0.55 -37.74
C HIS A 163 -15.62 0.15 -36.95
N LEU A 164 -16.81 0.63 -37.34
CA LEU A 164 -18.06 0.19 -36.73
C LEU A 164 -18.27 -1.31 -36.90
N LYS A 165 -17.98 -1.84 -38.10
CA LYS A 165 -18.10 -3.28 -38.35
C LYS A 165 -17.13 -4.10 -37.50
N LEU A 166 -15.88 -3.65 -37.38
CA LEU A 166 -14.88 -4.31 -36.55
C LEU A 166 -15.28 -4.30 -35.06
N LEU A 167 -15.86 -3.20 -34.56
CA LEU A 167 -16.42 -3.13 -33.22
C LEU A 167 -17.59 -4.11 -33.04
N GLU A 168 -18.51 -4.19 -34.00
CA GLU A 168 -19.63 -5.14 -33.96
C GLU A 168 -19.11 -6.58 -33.89
N ASP A 169 -18.18 -6.95 -34.77
CA ASP A 169 -17.64 -8.30 -34.84
C ASP A 169 -16.89 -8.67 -33.54
N TRP A 170 -16.15 -7.73 -32.96
CA TRP A 170 -15.50 -7.91 -31.66
C TRP A 170 -16.51 -8.09 -30.52
N MET A 171 -17.56 -7.26 -30.44
CA MET A 171 -18.57 -7.43 -29.39
C MET A 171 -19.35 -8.74 -29.54
N ARG A 172 -19.64 -9.15 -30.79
CA ARG A 172 -20.32 -10.43 -31.08
C ARG A 172 -19.43 -11.64 -30.85
N SER A 173 -18.10 -11.52 -30.88
CA SER A 173 -17.21 -12.66 -30.61
C SER A 173 -17.34 -13.19 -29.18
N TYR A 174 -17.83 -12.37 -28.24
CA TYR A 174 -18.15 -12.80 -26.88
C TYR A 174 -19.51 -13.49 -26.75
N LYS A 175 -20.27 -13.60 -27.85
CA LYS A 175 -21.60 -14.23 -27.91
C LYS A 175 -22.54 -13.77 -26.80
N PRO A 176 -22.90 -12.47 -26.75
CA PRO A 176 -23.73 -11.92 -25.68
C PRO A 176 -25.06 -12.67 -25.49
N GLU A 177 -25.60 -13.29 -26.53
CA GLU A 177 -26.78 -14.15 -26.49
C GLU A 177 -26.63 -15.44 -25.66
N GLU A 178 -25.40 -15.91 -25.43
CA GLU A 178 -25.09 -17.01 -24.52
C GLU A 178 -24.87 -16.53 -23.07
N LEU A 179 -24.78 -15.21 -22.84
CA LEU A 179 -24.42 -14.61 -21.54
C LEU A 179 -25.60 -13.86 -20.89
N PHE A 180 -26.52 -13.32 -21.69
CA PHE A 180 -27.64 -12.50 -21.23
C PHE A 180 -28.98 -13.02 -21.78
N ASP A 181 -30.04 -12.90 -20.99
CA ASP A 181 -31.40 -13.18 -21.43
C ASP A 181 -31.96 -12.07 -22.35
N ALA A 182 -33.15 -12.31 -22.92
CA ALA A 182 -33.81 -11.36 -23.82
C ALA A 182 -34.15 -10.00 -23.17
N ASN A 183 -34.07 -9.87 -21.84
CA ASN A 183 -34.28 -8.62 -21.11
C ASN A 183 -32.96 -7.95 -20.70
N GLY A 184 -31.80 -8.45 -21.15
CA GLY A 184 -30.48 -7.93 -20.82
C GLY A 184 -29.98 -8.31 -19.43
N ARG A 185 -30.54 -9.35 -18.80
CA ARG A 185 -30.08 -9.84 -17.49
C ARG A 185 -29.05 -10.94 -17.66
N LEU A 186 -27.99 -10.92 -16.85
CA LEU A 186 -27.02 -12.03 -16.79
C LEU A 186 -27.74 -13.34 -16.45
N ILE A 187 -27.44 -14.41 -17.20
CA ILE A 187 -28.09 -15.70 -17.00
C ILE A 187 -27.81 -16.30 -15.61
N PRO A 188 -28.75 -17.08 -15.03
CA PRO A 188 -28.64 -17.60 -13.67
C PRO A 188 -27.37 -18.43 -13.41
N GLU A 189 -26.98 -19.26 -14.37
CA GLU A 189 -25.84 -20.17 -14.27
C GLU A 189 -24.54 -19.40 -14.01
N LEU A 190 -24.29 -18.34 -14.77
CA LEU A 190 -23.12 -17.47 -14.58
C LEU A 190 -23.22 -16.64 -13.30
N LYS A 191 -24.42 -16.18 -12.94
CA LYS A 191 -24.66 -15.40 -11.72
C LYS A 191 -24.31 -16.18 -10.45
N THR A 192 -24.51 -17.49 -10.45
CA THR A 192 -24.19 -18.34 -9.28
C THR A 192 -22.70 -18.51 -9.00
N LEU A 193 -21.82 -18.22 -9.97
CA LEU A 193 -20.37 -18.29 -9.80
C LEU A 193 -19.83 -17.20 -8.87
N ALA A 194 -20.52 -16.06 -8.77
CA ALA A 194 -20.07 -14.95 -7.93
C ALA A 194 -20.31 -15.23 -6.43
N PRO A 195 -19.38 -14.81 -5.55
CA PRO A 195 -19.60 -14.86 -4.11
C PRO A 195 -20.87 -14.11 -3.68
N GLN A 196 -21.41 -14.45 -2.50
CA GLN A 196 -22.60 -13.81 -1.94
C GLN A 196 -22.27 -12.97 -0.68
N GLY A 197 -23.15 -12.02 -0.35
CA GLY A 197 -23.02 -11.21 0.87
C GLY A 197 -21.72 -10.41 0.93
N THR A 198 -21.05 -10.43 2.08
CA THR A 198 -19.78 -9.72 2.35
C THR A 198 -18.54 -10.45 1.83
N LYS A 199 -18.69 -11.64 1.21
CA LYS A 199 -17.59 -12.34 0.53
C LYS A 199 -17.33 -11.81 -0.88
N ARG A 200 -18.23 -10.99 -1.43
CA ARG A 200 -17.98 -10.24 -2.67
C ARG A 200 -16.93 -9.18 -2.38
N MET A 201 -15.91 -9.07 -3.23
CA MET A 201 -14.85 -8.07 -3.05
C MET A 201 -15.41 -6.65 -2.91
N SER A 202 -16.42 -6.29 -3.73
CA SER A 202 -17.09 -4.99 -3.68
C SER A 202 -17.96 -4.73 -2.44
N ALA A 203 -18.33 -5.78 -1.70
CA ALA A 203 -19.13 -5.68 -0.48
C ALA A 203 -18.34 -6.09 0.78
N SER A 204 -17.04 -6.32 0.65
CA SER A 204 -16.16 -6.61 1.77
C SER A 204 -16.10 -5.38 2.68
N PRO A 205 -16.26 -5.53 4.01
CA PRO A 205 -16.15 -4.38 4.92
C PRO A 205 -14.75 -3.76 4.92
N HIS A 206 -13.72 -4.50 4.48
CA HIS A 206 -12.37 -3.95 4.33
C HIS A 206 -12.24 -2.97 3.14
N ALA A 207 -13.16 -3.01 2.17
CA ALA A 207 -13.26 -2.01 1.11
C ALA A 207 -14.10 -0.78 1.53
N ASN A 208 -14.68 -0.80 2.73
CA ASN A 208 -15.38 0.30 3.36
C ASN A 208 -14.98 0.40 4.84
N GLY A 209 -13.68 0.56 5.10
CA GLY A 209 -13.10 0.39 6.45
C GLY A 209 -13.67 1.31 7.53
N GLY A 210 -14.39 2.38 7.15
CA GLY A 210 -15.13 3.22 8.10
C GLY A 210 -16.11 2.42 8.97
N VAL A 211 -16.71 1.34 8.45
CA VAL A 211 -17.61 0.46 9.24
C VAL A 211 -16.88 -0.43 10.24
N LEU A 212 -15.56 -0.59 10.07
CA LEU A 212 -14.69 -1.38 10.96
C LEU A 212 -13.99 -0.51 12.00
N ARG A 213 -13.94 0.81 11.77
CA ARG A 213 -13.20 1.76 12.59
C ARG A 213 -13.79 1.86 13.99
N LYS A 214 -12.91 1.82 14.99
CA LYS A 214 -13.22 2.02 16.40
C LYS A 214 -12.33 3.11 16.96
N ASP A 215 -12.87 3.98 17.80
CA ASP A 215 -12.11 5.07 18.39
C ASP A 215 -10.91 4.57 19.21
N LEU A 216 -9.82 5.32 19.16
CA LEU A 216 -8.64 5.04 19.98
C LEU A 216 -8.96 5.25 21.46
N ARG A 217 -8.42 4.37 22.30
CA ARG A 217 -8.39 4.56 23.75
C ARG A 217 -7.23 5.50 24.09
N LEU A 218 -7.52 6.80 24.14
CA LEU A 218 -6.53 7.84 24.38
C LEU A 218 -6.39 8.10 25.89
N SER A 219 -5.15 8.23 26.37
CA SER A 219 -4.86 8.85 27.67
C SER A 219 -5.18 10.35 27.63
N ASP A 220 -5.34 10.97 28.80
CA ASP A 220 -5.50 12.42 28.86
C ASP A 220 -4.20 13.11 28.42
N PHE A 221 -4.25 13.85 27.31
CA PHE A 221 -3.06 14.50 26.75
C PHE A 221 -2.43 15.53 27.70
N ARG A 222 -3.20 16.03 28.68
CA ARG A 222 -2.73 17.00 29.68
C ARG A 222 -1.69 16.41 30.63
N ASP A 223 -1.71 15.09 30.82
CA ASP A 223 -0.74 14.38 31.67
C ASP A 223 0.69 14.42 31.09
N TYR A 224 0.82 14.78 29.81
CA TYR A 224 2.09 14.90 29.09
C TYR A 224 2.51 16.37 28.87
N GLY A 225 1.73 17.32 29.40
CA GLY A 225 2.02 18.75 29.27
C GLY A 225 3.30 19.15 29.99
N VAL A 226 4.03 20.11 29.42
CA VAL A 226 5.20 20.71 30.09
C VAL A 226 4.74 21.89 30.94
N PRO A 227 5.02 21.92 32.24
CA PRO A 227 4.75 23.08 33.08
C PRO A 227 5.58 24.29 32.62
N VAL A 228 4.91 25.43 32.38
CA VAL A 228 5.57 26.69 32.02
C VAL A 228 5.27 27.72 33.10
N GLU A 229 6.16 27.83 34.08
CA GLU A 229 6.01 28.81 35.17
C GLU A 229 6.32 30.23 34.68
N TYR A 230 7.33 30.39 33.83
CA TYR A 230 7.77 31.67 33.28
C TYR A 230 8.05 31.57 31.78
N PRO A 231 7.54 32.51 30.95
CA PRO A 231 7.77 32.50 29.50
C PRO A 231 9.27 32.54 29.15
N GLY A 232 9.72 31.61 28.30
CA GLY A 232 11.08 31.61 27.73
C GLY A 232 12.20 31.31 28.73
N LYS A 233 11.89 30.68 29.87
CA LYS A 233 12.86 30.35 30.93
C LYS A 233 13.20 28.86 31.05
N SER A 234 12.46 28.01 30.34
CA SER A 234 12.66 26.56 30.33
C SER A 234 12.93 26.08 28.91
N GLU A 235 13.88 25.16 28.77
CA GLU A 235 14.14 24.44 27.53
C GLU A 235 13.71 22.99 27.70
N VAL A 236 12.95 22.49 26.74
CA VAL A 236 12.46 21.11 26.71
C VAL A 236 12.45 20.62 25.27
N GLU A 237 12.73 19.33 25.09
CA GLU A 237 12.50 18.66 23.81
C GLU A 237 10.99 18.52 23.58
N ASN A 238 10.52 18.94 22.43
CA ASN A 238 9.09 19.00 22.13
C ASN A 238 8.51 17.68 21.60
N THR A 239 9.32 16.82 20.97
CA THR A 239 8.89 15.50 20.50
C THR A 239 8.93 14.42 21.58
N ASN A 240 9.74 14.57 22.63
CA ASN A 240 9.82 13.60 23.72
C ASN A 240 8.47 13.42 24.47
N PRO A 241 7.73 14.49 24.86
CA PRO A 241 6.36 14.36 25.38
C PRO A 241 5.42 13.64 24.42
N LEU A 242 5.52 13.91 23.11
CA LEU A 242 4.74 13.21 22.09
C LEU A 242 5.10 11.72 22.04
N GLY A 243 6.38 11.35 22.12
CA GLY A 243 6.82 9.97 22.20
C GLY A 243 6.20 9.22 23.39
N LYS A 244 6.13 9.87 24.57
CA LYS A 244 5.47 9.30 25.77
C LYS A 244 3.96 9.17 25.59
N PHE A 245 3.31 10.14 24.95
CA PHE A 245 1.89 10.04 24.61
C PHE A 245 1.62 8.89 23.64
N LEU A 246 2.38 8.79 22.55
CA LEU A 246 2.29 7.74 21.56
C LEU A 246 2.56 6.34 22.14
N ARG A 247 3.48 6.23 23.10
CA ARG A 247 3.71 5.00 23.88
C ARG A 247 2.42 4.54 24.55
N ASP A 248 1.72 5.44 25.24
CA ASP A 248 0.50 5.08 25.98
C ASP A 248 -0.69 4.88 25.05
N VAL A 249 -0.79 5.63 23.94
CA VAL A 249 -1.74 5.34 22.85
C VAL A 249 -1.52 3.94 22.31
N MET A 250 -0.28 3.56 22.00
CA MET A 250 0.04 2.23 21.49
C MET A 250 -0.28 1.14 22.52
N ARG A 251 0.10 1.33 23.79
CA ARG A 251 -0.20 0.39 24.88
C ARG A 251 -1.69 0.09 24.98
N ASN A 252 -2.53 1.11 24.84
CA ASN A 252 -3.98 0.98 24.94
C ASN A 252 -4.65 0.44 23.67
N ASN A 253 -3.93 0.39 22.54
CA ASN A 253 -4.46 0.14 21.20
C ASN A 253 -3.57 -0.81 20.37
N LEU A 254 -2.95 -1.79 21.02
CA LEU A 254 -1.98 -2.70 20.39
C LEU A 254 -2.52 -3.44 19.16
N GLN A 255 -3.83 -3.57 18.95
CA GLN A 255 -4.38 -4.29 17.79
C GLN A 255 -4.81 -3.38 16.63
N ASN A 256 -4.88 -2.07 16.83
CA ASN A 256 -5.47 -1.12 15.87
C ASN A 256 -4.68 0.19 15.72
N PHE A 257 -3.48 0.29 16.30
CA PHE A 257 -2.56 1.43 16.14
C PHE A 257 -1.14 0.99 15.73
N ARG A 258 -0.54 1.70 14.77
CA ARG A 258 0.85 1.50 14.31
C ARG A 258 1.56 2.84 14.11
N VAL A 259 2.89 2.81 14.18
CA VAL A 259 3.75 3.97 13.92
C VAL A 259 4.63 3.67 12.72
N PHE A 260 4.78 4.64 11.83
CA PHE A 260 5.50 4.53 10.58
C PHE A 260 6.54 5.65 10.51
N GLY A 261 7.79 5.33 10.16
CA GLY A 261 8.87 6.30 10.10
C GLY A 261 10.04 5.83 9.22
N PRO A 262 10.64 6.70 8.38
CA PRO A 262 11.65 6.30 7.41
C PRO A 262 13.04 6.14 8.03
N ASP A 263 13.19 5.22 8.99
CA ASP A 263 14.42 5.03 9.79
C ASP A 263 14.78 6.24 10.68
N GLU A 264 13.73 6.90 11.20
CA GLU A 264 13.87 8.17 11.92
C GLU A 264 13.20 8.19 13.30
N THR A 265 12.58 7.10 13.76
CA THR A 265 11.81 7.13 15.01
C THR A 265 12.67 7.55 16.20
N ALA A 266 13.87 6.96 16.30
CA ALA A 266 14.82 7.30 17.35
C ALA A 266 15.37 8.72 17.17
N SER A 267 15.68 9.13 15.94
CA SER A 267 16.24 10.45 15.65
C SER A 267 15.25 11.58 15.94
N ASN A 268 13.97 11.38 15.62
CA ASN A 268 12.87 12.28 15.97
C ASN A 268 12.50 12.24 17.46
N ARG A 269 13.28 11.52 18.29
CA ARG A 269 13.13 11.38 19.75
C ARG A 269 11.78 10.80 20.18
N LEU A 270 11.24 9.87 19.39
CA LEU A 270 10.03 9.12 19.69
C LEU A 270 10.33 7.74 20.30
N ASN A 271 11.56 7.53 20.77
CA ASN A 271 12.07 6.26 21.30
C ASN A 271 11.37 5.78 22.59
N ALA A 272 10.62 6.63 23.29
CA ALA A 272 9.78 6.20 24.42
C ALA A 272 8.74 5.13 24.02
N ILE A 273 8.37 5.06 22.73
CA ILE A 273 7.46 4.04 22.20
C ILE A 273 8.10 2.63 22.30
N TYR A 274 9.43 2.52 22.29
CA TYR A 274 10.12 1.22 22.40
C TYR A 274 9.85 0.50 23.73
N GLU A 275 9.43 1.23 24.77
CA GLU A 275 9.02 0.67 26.06
C GLU A 275 7.80 -0.28 25.96
N VAL A 276 6.98 -0.17 24.90
CA VAL A 276 5.74 -0.97 24.74
C VAL A 276 5.71 -1.80 23.47
N SER A 277 6.46 -1.43 22.44
CA SER A 277 6.64 -2.27 21.26
C SER A 277 7.90 -1.90 20.47
N LYS A 278 8.44 -2.90 19.78
CA LYS A 278 9.64 -2.81 18.97
C LYS A 278 9.33 -2.53 17.49
N LYS A 279 10.37 -2.38 16.69
CA LYS A 279 10.32 -2.26 15.22
C LYS A 279 10.07 -3.62 14.58
N THR A 280 9.13 -3.68 13.66
CA THR A 280 8.77 -4.91 12.96
C THR A 280 9.91 -5.31 12.04
N TRP A 281 10.46 -6.51 12.23
CA TRP A 281 11.53 -7.05 11.40
C TRP A 281 11.38 -8.56 11.23
N MET A 282 11.25 -9.02 9.99
CA MET A 282 11.22 -10.45 9.62
C MET A 282 12.49 -10.89 8.88
N GLY A 283 13.50 -10.03 8.82
CA GLY A 283 14.83 -10.39 8.32
C GLY A 283 15.60 -11.27 9.30
N ASP A 284 16.82 -11.63 8.92
CA ASP A 284 17.73 -12.31 9.82
C ASP A 284 18.20 -11.33 10.91
N PHE A 285 18.58 -11.87 12.06
CA PHE A 285 19.15 -11.12 13.18
C PHE A 285 20.63 -11.48 13.29
N LEU A 286 21.47 -10.46 13.44
CA LEU A 286 22.82 -10.61 13.93
C LEU A 286 22.84 -10.41 15.46
N PRO A 287 23.78 -11.02 16.20
CA PRO A 287 23.90 -10.81 17.65
C PRO A 287 23.97 -9.33 18.05
N GLU A 288 24.64 -8.50 17.24
CA GLU A 288 24.80 -7.06 17.45
C GLU A 288 23.46 -6.29 17.39
N ASP A 289 22.47 -6.80 16.65
CA ASP A 289 21.16 -6.14 16.55
C ASP A 289 20.40 -6.14 17.88
N LEU A 290 20.78 -7.01 18.82
CA LEU A 290 20.19 -7.08 20.15
C LEU A 290 20.61 -5.91 21.04
N ASP A 291 21.67 -5.19 20.68
CA ASP A 291 22.20 -4.03 21.41
C ASP A 291 21.62 -2.71 20.87
N GLY A 292 20.31 -2.51 21.07
CA GLY A 292 19.66 -1.20 20.88
C GLY A 292 18.98 -0.97 19.54
N SER A 293 18.97 -1.93 18.60
CA SER A 293 18.22 -1.77 17.35
C SER A 293 16.70 -1.89 17.54
N GLU A 294 16.24 -2.34 18.71
CA GLU A 294 14.82 -2.45 19.07
C GLU A 294 13.99 -3.22 18.03
N LEU A 295 14.53 -4.33 17.50
CA LEU A 295 13.88 -5.16 16.50
C LEU A 295 13.06 -6.29 17.12
N ALA A 296 11.90 -6.60 16.55
CA ALA A 296 11.10 -7.78 16.87
C ALA A 296 10.23 -8.23 15.69
N THR A 297 10.00 -9.53 15.57
CA THR A 297 9.05 -10.08 14.59
C THR A 297 7.61 -9.67 14.92
N ASP A 298 7.32 -9.36 16.18
CA ASP A 298 6.03 -8.89 16.69
C ASP A 298 5.97 -7.37 16.98
N GLY A 299 6.86 -6.58 16.37
CA GLY A 299 6.85 -5.11 16.48
C GLY A 299 5.58 -4.41 15.98
N ARG A 300 5.43 -3.13 16.36
CA ARG A 300 4.33 -2.23 15.95
C ARG A 300 4.81 -0.98 15.23
N LEU A 301 6.11 -0.70 15.32
CA LEU A 301 6.74 0.35 14.53
C LEU A 301 7.18 -0.25 13.19
N MET A 302 6.99 0.52 12.13
CA MET A 302 7.28 0.13 10.76
C MET A 302 8.33 1.09 10.24
N GLU A 303 9.54 0.59 9.98
CA GLU A 303 10.63 1.40 9.46
C GLU A 303 11.25 0.75 8.22
N ILE A 304 11.32 1.55 7.16
CA ILE A 304 12.09 1.32 5.95
C ILE A 304 12.42 2.71 5.41
N LEU A 305 13.63 2.92 4.89
CA LEU A 305 14.04 4.21 4.32
C LEU A 305 13.32 4.48 2.98
N SER A 306 12.01 4.65 3.04
CA SER A 306 11.10 4.89 1.92
C SER A 306 9.78 5.45 2.42
N GLU A 307 9.61 6.76 2.28
CA GLU A 307 8.39 7.49 2.62
C GLU A 307 7.20 6.95 1.81
N HIS A 308 7.39 6.70 0.51
CA HIS A 308 6.36 6.12 -0.36
C HIS A 308 5.82 4.79 0.17
N THR A 309 6.69 3.89 0.65
CA THR A 309 6.27 2.58 1.15
C THR A 309 5.53 2.70 2.47
N LEU A 310 6.08 3.49 3.38
CA LEU A 310 5.50 3.72 4.70
C LEU A 310 4.14 4.40 4.61
N GLU A 311 4.00 5.37 3.71
CA GLU A 311 2.72 5.99 3.44
C GLU A 311 1.73 5.02 2.85
N GLY A 312 2.11 4.27 1.81
CA GLY A 312 1.23 3.27 1.22
C GLY A 312 0.76 2.23 2.25
N TRP A 313 1.61 1.89 3.22
CA TRP A 313 1.21 1.05 4.36
C TRP A 313 0.25 1.77 5.30
N LEU A 314 0.51 3.03 5.66
CA LEU A 314 -0.38 3.83 6.51
C LEU A 314 -1.74 4.02 5.85
N GLU A 315 -1.82 4.50 4.61
CA GLU A 315 -3.06 4.68 3.86
C GLU A 315 -3.86 3.38 3.82
N GLY A 316 -3.22 2.26 3.47
CA GLY A 316 -3.87 0.94 3.48
C GLY A 316 -4.36 0.53 4.88
N TYR A 317 -3.64 0.88 5.93
CA TYR A 317 -4.02 0.62 7.32
C TYR A 317 -5.24 1.46 7.74
N LEU A 318 -5.26 2.74 7.37
CA LEU A 318 -6.36 3.68 7.64
C LEU A 318 -7.62 3.32 6.85
N LEU A 319 -7.49 3.10 5.53
CA LEU A 319 -8.59 2.73 4.63
C LEU A 319 -9.28 1.42 5.02
N THR A 320 -8.56 0.55 5.74
CA THR A 320 -9.10 -0.71 6.29
C THR A 320 -9.63 -0.59 7.73
N GLY A 321 -9.77 0.64 8.24
CA GLY A 321 -10.49 0.96 9.47
C GLY A 321 -9.63 1.06 10.73
N ARG A 322 -8.32 1.28 10.58
CA ARG A 322 -7.38 1.33 11.73
C ARG A 322 -6.76 2.73 11.84
N HIS A 323 -5.81 2.88 12.74
CA HIS A 323 -5.19 4.17 13.05
C HIS A 323 -3.68 4.07 12.96
N GLY A 324 -3.03 5.15 12.56
CA GLY A 324 -1.58 5.19 12.58
C GLY A 324 -1.05 6.58 12.79
N PHE A 325 0.26 6.65 13.01
CA PHE A 325 1.01 7.88 13.08
C PHE A 325 2.22 7.76 12.18
N PHE A 326 2.39 8.71 11.27
CA PHE A 326 3.57 8.84 10.42
C PHE A 326 4.37 10.06 10.84
N HIS A 327 5.69 9.93 10.85
CA HIS A 327 6.60 11.05 11.04
C HIS A 327 7.75 10.97 10.03
N THR A 328 8.28 12.13 9.66
CA THR A 328 9.41 12.28 8.76
C THR A 328 10.15 13.56 9.09
N TYR A 329 11.42 13.69 8.68
CA TYR A 329 12.11 14.97 8.74
C TYR A 329 11.41 16.02 7.86
N GLU A 330 11.37 17.25 8.38
CA GLU A 330 10.67 18.36 7.74
C GLU A 330 11.23 18.73 6.36
N ALA A 331 12.55 18.61 6.15
CA ALA A 331 13.18 18.84 4.84
C ALA A 331 12.66 17.88 3.75
N PHE A 332 12.10 16.73 4.12
CA PHE A 332 11.50 15.77 3.20
C PHE A 332 9.99 15.97 3.03
N ALA A 333 9.39 16.95 3.72
CA ALA A 333 7.97 17.28 3.64
C ALA A 333 7.64 18.38 2.60
N GLU A 334 8.61 18.84 1.81
CA GLU A 334 8.41 19.86 0.75
C GLU A 334 7.50 19.39 -0.39
N ASN A 335 7.41 18.06 -0.59
CA ASN A 335 6.55 17.45 -1.59
C ASN A 335 6.12 16.08 -1.06
N MET A 336 5.10 16.10 -0.20
CA MET A 336 4.63 14.89 0.44
C MET A 336 3.82 14.06 -0.56
N PRO A 337 4.07 12.76 -0.71
CA PRO A 337 3.31 11.89 -1.63
C PRO A 337 1.90 11.57 -1.10
N PHE A 338 1.33 12.43 -0.26
CA PHE A 338 0.02 12.27 0.38
C PHE A 338 -1.08 12.88 -0.50
N ALA A 339 -2.28 12.30 -0.49
CA ALA A 339 -3.44 12.94 -1.10
C ALA A 339 -3.91 14.16 -0.27
N ASP A 340 -4.69 15.04 -0.89
CA ASP A 340 -5.29 16.19 -0.21
C ASP A 340 -6.26 15.72 0.89
N ASN A 341 -6.29 16.41 2.04
CA ASN A 341 -7.20 16.12 3.16
C ASN A 341 -7.08 14.69 3.73
N SER A 342 -5.87 14.14 3.83
CA SER A 342 -5.62 12.78 4.30
C SER A 342 -5.50 12.66 5.83
N PHE A 343 -5.05 13.71 6.51
CA PHE A 343 -4.69 13.66 7.93
C PHE A 343 -5.65 14.43 8.84
N ASP A 344 -6.01 13.81 9.97
CA ASP A 344 -6.81 14.45 11.04
C ASP A 344 -5.94 15.36 11.94
N LEU A 345 -4.65 15.07 12.03
CA LEU A 345 -3.67 15.81 12.81
C LEU A 345 -2.35 15.88 12.04
N VAL A 346 -1.82 17.08 11.84
CA VAL A 346 -0.43 17.27 11.39
C VAL A 346 0.30 18.03 12.48
N HIS A 347 1.35 17.44 13.04
CA HIS A 347 2.19 18.10 14.04
C HIS A 347 3.56 18.38 13.42
N THR A 348 3.97 19.63 13.50
CA THR A 348 5.22 20.12 12.94
C THR A 348 6.00 20.81 14.06
N SER A 349 7.21 20.30 14.23
CA SER A 349 8.22 20.82 15.14
C SER A 349 9.26 21.51 14.29
N ALA A 350 9.02 22.77 13.96
CA ALA A 350 9.82 23.46 12.98
C ALA A 350 10.86 24.37 13.64
N ALA A 351 12.10 24.27 13.17
CA ALA A 351 13.10 25.33 13.29
C ALA A 351 12.85 26.36 12.17
N LEU A 352 11.63 26.93 12.11
CA LEU A 352 11.16 27.83 11.04
C LEU A 352 12.11 29.01 10.75
N HIS A 353 13.01 29.32 11.69
CA HIS A 353 13.97 30.41 11.61
C HIS A 353 15.29 30.03 10.93
N GLU A 354 15.56 28.76 10.67
CA GLU A 354 16.81 28.27 10.03
C GLU A 354 16.62 27.80 8.58
N MET A 355 15.37 27.73 8.08
CA MET A 355 15.06 27.30 6.71
C MET A 355 14.91 28.46 5.72
N ASN A 356 15.18 28.16 4.44
CA ASN A 356 14.90 29.08 3.33
C ASN A 356 13.39 29.40 3.30
N PRO A 357 12.98 30.68 3.22
CA PRO A 357 11.57 31.07 3.16
C PRO A 357 10.73 30.39 2.06
N GLU A 358 11.31 30.11 0.88
CA GLU A 358 10.60 29.43 -0.21
C GLU A 358 10.31 27.97 0.13
N GLN A 359 11.32 27.28 0.66
CA GLN A 359 11.23 25.91 1.14
C GLN A 359 10.20 25.80 2.26
N LEU A 360 10.24 26.74 3.20
CA LEU A 360 9.26 26.82 4.27
C LEU A 360 7.84 27.00 3.72
N GLN A 361 7.62 27.94 2.79
CA GLN A 361 6.30 28.15 2.21
C GLN A 361 5.77 26.89 1.50
N GLN A 362 6.64 26.12 0.83
CA GLN A 362 6.27 24.85 0.22
C GLN A 362 5.83 23.83 1.28
N ILE A 363 6.59 23.66 2.36
CA ILE A 363 6.22 22.78 3.48
C ILE A 363 4.89 23.20 4.10
N LEU A 364 4.68 24.50 4.35
CA LEU A 364 3.41 25.01 4.90
C LEU A 364 2.23 24.71 3.96
N ASN A 365 2.42 24.88 2.66
CA ASN A 365 1.40 24.58 1.66
C ASN A 365 1.08 23.08 1.63
N GLU A 366 2.10 22.23 1.69
CA GLU A 366 1.93 20.79 1.75
C GLU A 366 1.23 20.34 3.04
N VAL A 367 1.63 20.87 4.20
CA VAL A 367 0.97 20.62 5.49
C VAL A 367 -0.51 20.99 5.44
N TYR A 368 -0.84 22.15 4.86
CA TYR A 368 -2.23 22.57 4.70
C TYR A 368 -2.99 21.69 3.70
N ARG A 369 -2.35 21.30 2.59
CA ARG A 369 -2.93 20.47 1.55
C ARG A 369 -3.36 19.10 2.10
N VAL A 370 -2.54 18.49 2.94
CA VAL A 370 -2.78 17.13 3.46
C VAL A 370 -3.67 17.10 4.70
N LEU A 371 -3.87 18.23 5.36
CA LEU A 371 -4.77 18.34 6.52
C LEU A 371 -6.24 18.36 6.07
N LYS A 372 -7.11 17.61 6.75
CA LYS A 372 -8.56 17.72 6.53
C LYS A 372 -9.08 19.10 6.88
N ARG A 373 -10.20 19.49 6.28
CA ARG A 373 -10.90 20.77 6.55
C ARG A 373 -11.20 21.02 8.05
N GLU A 374 -11.47 19.97 8.83
CA GLU A 374 -11.65 20.06 10.30
C GLU A 374 -10.46 19.47 11.09
N GLY A 375 -9.33 19.27 10.41
CA GLY A 375 -8.12 18.71 11.01
C GLY A 375 -7.44 19.70 11.96
N PHE A 376 -6.66 19.16 12.88
CA PHE A 376 -5.90 19.93 13.85
C PHE A 376 -4.47 20.10 13.38
N LEU A 377 -3.95 21.32 13.48
CA LEU A 377 -2.58 21.65 13.13
C LEU A 377 -1.90 22.39 14.28
N PRO A 378 -1.35 21.65 15.27
CA PRO A 378 -0.46 22.22 16.26
C PRO A 378 0.92 22.49 15.65
N TRP A 379 1.36 23.75 15.75
CA TRP A 379 2.74 24.16 15.44
C TRP A 379 3.52 24.39 16.73
N LEU A 380 4.74 23.87 16.78
CA LEU A 380 5.75 24.28 17.74
C LEU A 380 6.83 25.05 17.01
N ILE A 381 6.83 26.38 17.22
CA ILE A 381 7.87 27.25 16.70
C ILE A 381 8.98 27.35 17.74
N SER A 382 10.14 26.77 17.44
CA SER A 382 11.40 27.16 18.09
C SER A 382 11.80 28.52 17.51
N ILE A 383 11.79 29.59 18.30
CA ILE A 383 12.47 30.86 18.00
C ILE A 383 13.36 31.13 19.21
N PRO A 384 14.65 31.47 19.05
CA PRO A 384 15.52 31.82 20.18
C PRO A 384 15.04 33.02 21.02
N ARG A 385 13.93 33.71 20.67
CA ARG A 385 13.50 34.98 21.27
C ARG A 385 12.02 35.36 21.35
N LEU A 386 11.01 34.67 20.79
CA LEU A 386 9.61 35.11 21.00
C LEU A 386 8.56 34.03 20.69
N ILE A 387 7.68 33.72 21.65
CA ILE A 387 6.49 32.88 21.44
C ILE A 387 5.27 33.78 21.23
N ARG A 388 4.54 33.59 20.13
CA ARG A 388 3.11 33.96 20.02
C ARG A 388 2.32 32.69 19.70
N TYR A 389 1.46 32.28 20.63
CA TYR A 389 0.40 31.31 20.38
C TYR A 389 -0.64 31.96 19.47
N PHE A 390 -0.95 31.35 18.32
CA PHE A 390 -2.15 31.65 17.55
C PHE A 390 -2.96 30.37 17.40
N GLY A 391 -4.19 30.39 17.89
CA GLY A 391 -5.12 29.27 17.82
C GLY A 391 -6.28 29.54 16.86
N ARG A 392 -6.69 28.45 16.20
CA ARG A 392 -7.84 28.19 15.30
C ARG A 392 -7.94 29.02 14.01
N GLY A 393 -7.89 28.31 12.88
CA GLY A 393 -8.56 28.67 11.63
C GLY A 393 -10.00 28.19 11.64
#